data_AF-A0A4R2T4R1-F1
#
_entry.id   AF-A0A4R2T4R1-F1
#
_cell.length_a   1.000
_cell.length_b   1.000
_cell.length_c   1.000
_cell.angle_alpha   90.00
_cell.angle_beta   90.00
_cell.angle_gamma   90.00
#
_symmetry.space_group_name_H-M   'P 1'
#
loop_
_entity.id
_entity.type
_entity.pdbx_description
1 polymer ?
#
loop_
_entity_poly.entity_id
_entity_poly.type
_entity_poly.pdbx_seq_one_letter_code
_entity_poly.pdbx_strand_id
1 'polypeptide(L)'
;MGGSGNRASSHFKQVGKQTGLFAEEGGYHIHADNVTLTGGAIASRNPKNSELTTNTLTFTNIQNESSYQALSLSADFSMGQKDDRYFDKNTHKEKKRESDRTYTVKGQKYTTPNLGLPMYESDSDSSLTKATLTGGKIILNKDTQPTETTAKALGINTEINLANDKVNAPKDINQVLYEQGKISEAEGKIAGAVETYAANKRSEVEIQYTYPLLIRILDQSDRFLSRGLL
;
A
#
# COMPACT_ATOMS: atom_id res chain seq x y z
N MET A 1 -13.76 22.44 1.05
CA MET A 1 -14.36 21.24 0.41
C MET A 1 -13.22 20.46 -0.18
N GLY A 2 -13.23 19.14 -0.03
CA GLY A 2 -12.15 18.25 -0.47
C GLY A 2 -12.71 16.94 -0.98
N GLY A 3 -11.92 16.21 -1.76
CA GLY A 3 -12.29 14.94 -2.37
C GLY A 3 -11.16 13.92 -2.20
N SER A 4 -11.52 12.71 -1.82
CA SER A 4 -10.60 11.57 -1.69
C SER A 4 -11.02 10.42 -2.62
N GLY A 5 -10.07 9.82 -3.33
CA GLY A 5 -10.26 8.63 -4.15
C GLY A 5 -9.38 7.50 -3.65
N ASN A 6 -9.97 6.52 -2.97
CA ASN A 6 -9.26 5.36 -2.46
C ASN A 6 -9.67 4.11 -3.23
N ARG A 7 -8.70 3.28 -3.59
CA ARG A 7 -8.93 1.96 -4.21
C ARG A 7 -8.06 0.94 -3.52
N ALA A 8 -8.66 -0.16 -3.08
CA ALA A 8 -7.91 -1.30 -2.60
C ALA A 8 -8.58 -2.60 -3.02
N SER A 9 -7.78 -3.63 -3.18
CA SER A 9 -8.23 -4.99 -3.43
C SER A 9 -7.30 -5.96 -2.74
N SER A 10 -7.87 -7.04 -2.20
CA SER A 10 -7.12 -8.15 -1.66
C SER A 10 -7.64 -9.46 -2.25
N HIS A 11 -6.72 -10.38 -2.49
CA HIS A 11 -7.02 -11.75 -2.88
C HIS A 11 -6.33 -12.71 -1.91
N PHE A 12 -7.07 -13.69 -1.41
CA PHE A 12 -6.52 -14.72 -0.53
C PHE A 12 -7.17 -16.06 -0.82
N LYS A 13 -6.32 -17.04 -1.13
CA LYS A 13 -6.71 -18.43 -1.40
C LYS A 13 -5.66 -19.33 -0.78
N GLN A 14 -6.07 -20.19 0.14
CA GLN A 14 -5.13 -21.05 0.86
C GLN A 14 -5.78 -22.37 1.28
N VAL A 15 -5.04 -23.47 1.18
CA VAL A 15 -5.36 -24.73 1.83
C VAL A 15 -5.11 -24.62 3.34
N GLY A 16 -6.18 -24.64 4.12
CA GLY A 16 -6.10 -24.61 5.59
C GLY A 16 -5.50 -25.90 6.18
N LYS A 17 -5.95 -27.05 5.67
CA LYS A 17 -5.52 -28.40 6.07
C LYS A 17 -5.52 -29.33 4.87
N GLN A 18 -4.50 -30.17 4.77
CA GLN A 18 -4.45 -31.24 3.79
C GLN A 18 -5.25 -32.45 4.28
N THR A 19 -6.13 -32.97 3.43
CA THR A 19 -6.97 -34.13 3.72
C THR A 19 -6.47 -35.36 2.98
N GLY A 20 -6.77 -36.55 3.50
CA GLY A 20 -6.21 -37.76 2.92
C GLY A 20 -6.45 -39.02 3.73
N LEU A 21 -5.87 -40.10 3.23
CA LEU A 21 -5.75 -41.38 3.93
C LEU A 21 -4.37 -41.41 4.60
N PHE A 22 -4.36 -41.60 5.91
CA PHE A 22 -3.13 -41.65 6.70
C PHE A 22 -3.07 -43.01 7.39
N ALA A 23 -2.36 -43.95 6.76
CA ALA A 23 -1.96 -45.18 7.39
C ALA A 23 -0.73 -44.93 8.27
N GLU A 24 -0.61 -45.66 9.37
CA GLU A 24 0.59 -45.60 10.21
C GLU A 24 1.62 -46.65 9.77
N GLU A 25 2.24 -47.36 10.70
CA GLU A 25 3.18 -48.46 10.41
C GLU A 25 2.54 -49.65 9.69
N GLY A 26 1.21 -49.77 9.80
CA GLY A 26 0.44 -50.83 9.14
C GLY A 26 0.38 -50.70 7.62
N GLY A 27 0.71 -49.53 7.05
CA GLY A 27 0.60 -49.31 5.60
C GLY A 27 -0.83 -49.34 5.07
N TYR A 28 -0.97 -49.25 3.75
CA TYR A 28 -2.26 -49.25 3.05
C TYR A 28 -2.28 -50.26 1.91
N HIS A 29 -3.45 -50.81 1.63
CA HIS A 29 -3.71 -51.67 0.48
C HIS A 29 -4.98 -51.15 -0.19
N ILE A 30 -4.80 -50.20 -1.11
CA ILE A 30 -5.92 -49.53 -1.77
C ILE A 30 -6.13 -50.19 -3.13
N HIS A 31 -7.34 -50.67 -3.36
CA HIS A 31 -7.79 -51.13 -4.67
C HIS A 31 -8.99 -50.28 -5.10
N ALA A 32 -8.83 -49.48 -6.13
CA ALA A 32 -9.85 -48.56 -6.62
C ALA A 32 -9.72 -48.40 -8.14
N ASP A 33 -10.82 -48.21 -8.86
CA ASP A 33 -10.71 -48.05 -10.32
C ASP A 33 -10.00 -46.75 -10.72
N ASN A 34 -10.25 -45.67 -9.99
CA ASN A 34 -9.72 -44.35 -10.30
C ASN A 34 -9.34 -43.62 -9.00
N VAL A 35 -8.19 -42.96 -9.01
CA VAL A 35 -7.67 -42.22 -7.87
C VAL A 35 -7.27 -40.81 -8.32
N THR A 36 -7.79 -39.81 -7.64
CA THR A 36 -7.48 -38.40 -7.88
C THR A 36 -7.03 -37.74 -6.59
N LEU A 37 -5.84 -37.13 -6.62
CA LEU A 37 -5.26 -36.39 -5.50
C LEU A 37 -5.18 -34.90 -5.86
N THR A 38 -6.11 -34.09 -5.36
CA THR A 38 -6.08 -32.63 -5.53
C THR A 38 -5.59 -31.97 -4.24
N GLY A 39 -4.28 -31.73 -4.15
CA GLY A 39 -3.60 -31.28 -2.93
C GLY A 39 -3.82 -32.21 -1.73
N GLY A 40 -4.34 -33.42 -1.96
CA GLY A 40 -4.63 -34.42 -0.94
C GLY A 40 -3.50 -35.43 -0.78
N ALA A 41 -3.61 -36.26 0.26
CA ALA A 41 -2.56 -37.20 0.63
C ALA A 41 -3.05 -38.65 0.76
N ILE A 42 -2.21 -39.60 0.36
CA ILE A 42 -2.28 -40.99 0.80
C ILE A 42 -0.92 -41.32 1.39
N ALA A 43 -0.82 -41.25 2.71
CA ALA A 43 0.43 -41.36 3.43
C ALA A 43 0.44 -42.60 4.34
N SER A 44 1.65 -43.11 4.55
CA SER A 44 2.00 -44.27 5.37
C SER A 44 3.40 -44.09 5.93
N ARG A 45 3.64 -44.58 7.16
CA ARG A 45 4.99 -44.67 7.75
C ARG A 45 5.75 -45.92 7.30
N ASN A 46 5.08 -46.86 6.63
CA ASN A 46 5.68 -48.10 6.13
C ASN A 46 5.50 -48.23 4.59
N PRO A 47 6.42 -47.67 3.79
CA PRO A 47 6.36 -47.74 2.34
C PRO A 47 6.37 -49.17 1.77
N LYS A 48 7.03 -50.11 2.47
CA LYS A 48 7.13 -51.52 2.04
C LYS A 48 5.81 -52.26 2.13
N ASN A 49 4.92 -51.85 3.04
CA ASN A 49 3.58 -52.41 3.21
C ASN A 49 2.48 -51.49 2.66
N SER A 50 2.84 -50.65 1.67
CA SER A 50 1.95 -49.67 1.08
C SER A 50 1.82 -49.95 -0.41
N GLU A 51 0.61 -50.34 -0.83
CA GLU A 51 0.28 -50.70 -2.20
C GLU A 51 -0.98 -49.96 -2.66
N LEU A 52 -0.89 -49.33 -3.83
CA LEU A 52 -2.00 -48.68 -4.52
C LEU A 52 -2.23 -49.35 -5.88
N THR A 53 -3.38 -49.96 -6.07
CA THR A 53 -3.80 -50.59 -7.32
C THR A 53 -4.96 -49.81 -7.92
N THR A 54 -4.77 -49.26 -9.11
CA THR A 54 -5.77 -48.44 -9.80
C THR A 54 -5.68 -48.48 -11.31
N ASN A 55 -6.77 -48.21 -12.03
CA ASN A 55 -6.73 -48.08 -13.49
C ASN A 55 -6.19 -46.69 -13.87
N THR A 56 -6.57 -45.66 -13.12
CA THR A 56 -6.07 -44.28 -13.30
C THR A 56 -5.59 -43.65 -12.01
N LEU A 57 -4.50 -42.91 -12.10
CA LEU A 57 -3.96 -42.10 -11.01
C LEU A 57 -3.70 -40.68 -11.54
N THR A 58 -4.41 -39.71 -10.99
CA THR A 58 -4.29 -38.30 -11.33
C THR A 58 -3.92 -37.52 -10.09
N PHE A 59 -3.05 -36.52 -10.24
CA PHE A 59 -2.66 -35.66 -9.14
C PHE A 59 -2.54 -34.22 -9.59
N THR A 60 -2.89 -33.30 -8.71
CA THR A 60 -2.88 -31.87 -8.97
C THR A 60 -2.53 -31.15 -7.69
N ASN A 61 -1.57 -30.24 -7.77
CA ASN A 61 -1.22 -29.38 -6.64
C ASN A 61 -2.25 -28.24 -6.54
N ILE A 62 -2.52 -27.78 -5.33
CA ILE A 62 -3.36 -26.59 -5.12
C ILE A 62 -2.42 -25.39 -4.99
N GLN A 63 -2.68 -24.36 -5.79
CA GLN A 63 -1.97 -23.09 -5.70
C GLN A 63 -2.58 -22.24 -4.58
N ASN A 64 -1.74 -21.85 -3.62
CA ASN A 64 -2.07 -20.89 -2.58
C ASN A 64 -1.54 -19.53 -3.00
N GLU A 65 -2.34 -18.50 -2.76
CA GLU A 65 -2.09 -17.14 -3.21
C GLU A 65 -2.54 -16.15 -2.15
N SER A 66 -1.72 -15.14 -1.94
CA SER A 66 -2.02 -13.99 -1.11
C SER A 66 -1.54 -12.76 -1.85
N SER A 67 -2.42 -11.78 -2.05
CA SER A 67 -2.02 -10.50 -2.60
C SER A 67 -2.90 -9.37 -2.10
N TYR A 68 -2.32 -8.18 -2.04
CA TYR A 68 -3.08 -6.95 -1.83
C TYR A 68 -2.45 -5.78 -2.58
N GLN A 69 -3.28 -4.80 -2.86
CA GLN A 69 -2.88 -3.50 -3.39
C GLN A 69 -3.78 -2.41 -2.82
N ALA A 70 -3.20 -1.26 -2.50
CA ALA A 70 -3.87 -0.10 -1.95
C ALA A 70 -3.33 1.18 -2.58
N LEU A 71 -4.23 2.05 -3.02
CA LEU A 71 -3.97 3.36 -3.60
C LEU A 71 -4.83 4.41 -2.89
N SER A 72 -4.20 5.45 -2.36
CA SER A 72 -4.88 6.62 -1.81
C SER A 72 -4.55 7.89 -2.58
N LEU A 73 -5.58 8.66 -2.94
CA LEU A 73 -5.47 9.97 -3.56
C LEU A 73 -6.31 10.97 -2.75
N SER A 74 -5.72 12.09 -2.33
CA SER A 74 -6.47 13.11 -1.58
C SER A 74 -6.15 14.52 -2.07
N ALA A 75 -7.18 15.36 -2.13
CA ALA A 75 -7.05 16.77 -2.46
C ALA A 75 -8.07 17.58 -1.63
N ASP A 76 -7.54 18.47 -0.81
CA ASP A 76 -8.30 19.31 0.10
C ASP A 76 -7.99 20.80 -0.12
N PHE A 77 -9.01 21.64 0.09
CA PHE A 77 -8.85 23.09 0.08
C PHE A 77 -9.23 23.66 1.44
N SER A 78 -8.29 24.38 2.05
CA SER A 78 -8.49 25.11 3.30
C SER A 78 -8.45 26.61 3.05
N MET A 79 -9.39 27.34 3.66
CA MET A 79 -9.46 28.80 3.61
C MET A 79 -9.35 29.33 5.04
N GLY A 80 -8.39 30.21 5.28
CA GLY A 80 -8.16 30.87 6.56
C GLY A 80 -8.03 32.38 6.41
N GLN A 81 -8.20 33.11 7.51
CA GLN A 81 -8.01 34.55 7.57
C GLN A 81 -7.00 34.85 8.67
N LYS A 82 -5.93 35.57 8.35
CA LYS A 82 -5.03 36.10 9.39
C LYS A 82 -5.77 37.20 10.14
N ASP A 83 -5.49 37.36 11.43
CA ASP A 83 -5.98 38.51 12.18
C ASP A 83 -5.28 39.79 11.73
N ASP A 84 -5.97 40.92 11.87
CA ASP A 84 -5.39 42.24 11.66
C ASP A 84 -4.24 42.47 12.66
N ARG A 85 -3.07 42.85 12.16
CA ARG A 85 -1.91 43.20 12.99
C ARG A 85 -1.74 44.71 13.11
N TYR A 86 -1.37 45.18 14.29
CA TYR A 86 -1.18 46.60 14.56
C TYR A 86 0.28 46.88 14.89
N PHE A 87 0.85 47.90 14.25
CA PHE A 87 2.26 48.28 14.42
C PHE A 87 2.36 49.72 14.89
N ASP A 88 3.27 49.98 15.82
CA ASP A 88 3.59 51.33 16.27
C ASP A 88 4.23 52.14 15.14
N LYS A 89 3.74 53.38 14.91
CA LYS A 89 4.16 54.25 13.80
C LYS A 89 5.63 54.68 13.87
N ASN A 90 6.23 54.70 15.06
CA ASN A 90 7.58 55.23 15.28
C ASN A 90 8.62 54.11 15.35
N THR A 91 8.26 52.99 15.98
CA THR A 91 9.20 51.89 16.24
C THR A 91 9.03 50.71 15.29
N HIS A 92 7.95 50.68 14.51
CA HIS A 92 7.58 49.58 13.60
C HIS A 92 7.49 48.21 14.29
N LYS A 93 7.30 48.18 15.61
CA LYS A 93 7.09 46.95 16.39
C LYS A 93 5.60 46.67 16.56
N GLU A 94 5.27 45.38 16.58
CA GLU A 94 3.88 44.93 16.79
C GLU A 94 3.40 45.31 18.19
N LYS A 95 2.17 45.87 18.28
CA LYS A 95 1.55 46.33 19.53
C LYS A 95 0.05 46.08 19.49
N LYS A 96 -0.63 46.11 20.64
CA LYS A 96 -2.10 46.15 20.70
C LYS A 96 -2.64 47.44 20.05
N ARG A 97 -3.86 47.37 19.51
CA ARG A 97 -4.55 48.49 18.86
C ARG A 97 -4.63 49.71 19.77
N GLU A 98 -4.01 50.83 19.35
CA GLU A 98 -4.06 52.12 20.03
C GLU A 98 -4.27 53.19 18.95
N SER A 99 -5.44 53.86 19.00
CA SER A 99 -6.04 54.63 17.89
C SER A 99 -5.13 55.68 17.24
N ASP A 100 -4.20 56.27 18.00
CA ASP A 100 -3.41 57.41 17.53
C ASP A 100 -1.97 57.02 17.16
N ARG A 101 -1.48 55.89 17.67
CA ARG A 101 -0.06 55.49 17.59
C ARG A 101 0.20 54.27 16.73
N THR A 102 -0.83 53.56 16.27
CA THR A 102 -0.66 52.39 15.42
C THR A 102 -1.18 52.58 14.00
N TYR A 103 -0.62 51.84 13.05
CA TYR A 103 -1.23 51.58 11.75
C TYR A 103 -1.61 50.10 11.65
N THR A 104 -2.64 49.81 10.85
CA THR A 104 -3.20 48.46 10.73
C THR A 104 -2.71 47.81 9.44
N VAL A 105 -2.17 46.61 9.56
CA VAL A 105 -1.95 45.71 8.45
C VAL A 105 -3.11 44.73 8.44
N LYS A 106 -4.03 44.89 7.46
CA LYS A 106 -5.21 44.02 7.35
C LYS A 106 -4.77 42.58 7.17
N GLY A 107 -5.40 41.70 7.93
CA GLY A 107 -5.28 40.28 7.83
C GLY A 107 -5.66 39.80 6.44
N GLN A 108 -4.73 39.11 5.77
CA GLN A 108 -4.98 38.56 4.44
C GLN A 108 -5.74 37.23 4.56
N LYS A 109 -6.75 37.05 3.70
CA LYS A 109 -7.35 35.74 3.47
C LYS A 109 -6.36 34.91 2.70
N TYR A 110 -6.07 33.71 3.18
CA TYR A 110 -5.20 32.76 2.50
C TYR A 110 -5.99 31.51 2.16
N THR A 111 -5.74 31.00 0.97
CA THR A 111 -6.23 29.71 0.51
C THR A 111 -5.03 28.79 0.39
N THR A 112 -5.03 27.72 1.16
CA THR A 112 -3.97 26.72 1.12
C THR A 112 -4.51 25.46 0.47
N PRO A 113 -4.09 25.14 -0.78
CA PRO A 113 -4.33 23.82 -1.35
C PRO A 113 -3.51 22.81 -0.56
N ASN A 114 -4.17 21.81 0.00
CA ASN A 114 -3.53 20.63 0.57
C ASN A 114 -3.74 19.49 -0.41
N LEU A 115 -2.75 19.25 -1.26
CA LEU A 115 -2.72 18.07 -2.11
C LEU A 115 -2.02 16.98 -1.33
N GLY A 116 -2.73 15.91 -0.97
CA GLY A 116 -2.07 14.75 -0.40
C GLY A 116 -1.33 14.00 -1.49
N LEU A 117 -0.16 13.47 -1.14
CA LEU A 117 0.65 12.73 -2.08
C LEU A 117 -0.03 11.38 -2.42
N PRO A 118 0.01 10.96 -3.70
CA PRO A 118 -0.49 9.64 -4.07
C PRO A 118 0.37 8.58 -3.37
N MET A 119 -0.27 7.70 -2.61
CA MET A 119 0.40 6.57 -1.96
C MET A 119 -0.07 5.27 -2.57
N TYR A 120 0.88 4.39 -2.85
CA TYR A 120 0.63 3.07 -3.40
C TYR A 120 1.43 2.03 -2.59
N GLU A 121 0.77 0.93 -2.22
CA GLU A 121 1.39 -0.20 -1.56
C GLU A 121 0.80 -1.49 -2.11
N SER A 122 1.64 -2.49 -2.35
CA SER A 122 1.21 -3.81 -2.79
C SER A 122 2.19 -4.87 -2.33
N ASP A 123 1.69 -6.09 -2.15
CA ASP A 123 2.49 -7.27 -1.87
C ASP A 123 1.81 -8.52 -2.45
N SER A 124 2.59 -9.57 -2.66
CA SER A 124 2.11 -10.86 -3.13
C SER A 124 2.99 -12.02 -2.67
N ASP A 125 2.35 -13.13 -2.32
CA ASP A 125 2.99 -14.37 -1.91
C ASP A 125 2.26 -15.56 -2.54
N SER A 126 3.00 -16.63 -2.87
CA SER A 126 2.44 -17.82 -3.51
C SER A 126 3.16 -19.09 -3.08
N SER A 127 2.41 -20.17 -2.92
CA SER A 127 2.96 -21.49 -2.59
C SER A 127 2.13 -22.60 -3.22
N LEU A 128 2.57 -23.85 -3.04
CA LEU A 128 1.83 -25.02 -3.51
C LEU A 128 1.54 -25.97 -2.36
N THR A 129 0.29 -26.39 -2.26
CA THR A 129 -0.07 -27.61 -1.54
C THR A 129 0.05 -28.79 -2.50
N LYS A 130 1.07 -29.63 -2.29
CA LYS A 130 1.41 -30.75 -3.16
C LYS A 130 0.53 -31.96 -2.87
N ALA A 131 0.00 -32.57 -3.92
CA ALA A 131 -0.60 -33.90 -3.82
C ALA A 131 0.48 -34.92 -3.42
N THR A 132 0.20 -35.74 -2.40
CA THR A 132 1.21 -36.59 -1.76
C THR A 132 0.81 -38.05 -1.75
N LEU A 133 1.73 -38.94 -2.07
CA LEU A 133 1.56 -40.39 -2.00
C LEU A 133 2.85 -40.99 -1.43
N THR A 134 2.75 -41.84 -0.40
CA THR A 134 3.93 -42.54 0.12
C THR A 134 4.60 -43.34 -1.00
N GLY A 135 5.93 -43.40 -0.99
CA GLY A 135 6.76 -44.06 -2.01
C GLY A 135 6.65 -45.60 -2.06
N GLY A 136 5.51 -46.17 -1.69
CA GLY A 136 5.22 -47.60 -1.83
C GLY A 136 4.97 -48.01 -3.28
N LYS A 137 4.46 -49.23 -3.43
CA LYS A 137 4.19 -49.86 -4.73
C LYS A 137 2.90 -49.30 -5.35
N ILE A 138 2.93 -49.00 -6.64
CA ILE A 138 1.76 -48.57 -7.40
C ILE A 138 1.58 -49.52 -8.58
N ILE A 139 0.38 -50.09 -8.73
CA ILE A 139 0.01 -50.92 -9.87
C ILE A 139 -1.02 -50.16 -10.70
N LEU A 140 -0.67 -49.87 -11.95
CA LEU A 140 -1.55 -49.22 -12.92
C LEU A 140 -2.16 -50.26 -13.87
N ASN A 141 -3.46 -50.49 -13.76
CA ASN A 141 -4.26 -51.44 -14.55
C ASN A 141 -4.94 -50.76 -15.74
N LYS A 142 -4.24 -49.86 -16.42
CA LYS A 142 -4.80 -49.02 -17.50
C LYS A 142 -5.16 -49.84 -18.76
N ASP A 143 -4.46 -50.93 -18.99
CA ASP A 143 -4.56 -51.79 -20.18
C ASP A 143 -4.62 -53.28 -19.78
N THR A 144 -4.52 -54.21 -20.74
CA THR A 144 -4.52 -55.67 -20.49
C THR A 144 -3.29 -56.18 -19.72
N GLN A 145 -2.30 -55.31 -19.44
CA GLN A 145 -1.10 -55.63 -18.67
C GLN A 145 -0.88 -54.59 -17.55
N PRO A 146 -0.93 -55.02 -16.27
CA PRO A 146 -0.60 -54.16 -15.14
C PRO A 146 0.85 -53.64 -15.21
N THR A 147 1.04 -52.35 -14.96
CA THR A 147 2.37 -51.74 -14.86
C THR A 147 2.67 -51.36 -13.41
N GLU A 148 3.80 -51.81 -12.88
CA GLU A 148 4.28 -51.42 -11.56
C GLU A 148 5.12 -50.13 -11.64
N THR A 149 4.88 -49.19 -10.74
CA THR A 149 5.58 -47.91 -10.65
C THR A 149 5.64 -47.42 -9.19
N THR A 150 6.20 -46.23 -8.96
CA THR A 150 6.30 -45.58 -7.65
C THR A 150 5.82 -44.14 -7.73
N ALA A 151 5.43 -43.57 -6.58
CA ALA A 151 5.01 -42.17 -6.50
C ALA A 151 6.07 -41.21 -7.07
N LYS A 152 7.35 -41.46 -6.76
CA LYS A 152 8.48 -40.67 -7.25
C LYS A 152 8.66 -40.79 -8.78
N ALA A 153 8.50 -41.99 -9.34
CA ALA A 153 8.57 -42.20 -10.80
C ALA A 153 7.41 -41.51 -11.55
N LEU A 154 6.26 -41.35 -10.90
CA LEU A 154 5.12 -40.60 -11.43
C LEU A 154 5.20 -39.08 -11.18
N GLY A 155 6.24 -38.59 -10.48
CA GLY A 155 6.39 -37.18 -10.14
C GLY A 155 5.49 -36.69 -8.99
N ILE A 156 4.91 -37.62 -8.22
CA ILE A 156 4.07 -37.30 -7.06
C ILE A 156 4.97 -37.02 -5.84
N ASN A 157 4.61 -36.03 -5.04
CA ASN A 157 5.32 -35.74 -3.80
C ASN A 157 5.21 -36.94 -2.83
N THR A 158 6.30 -37.25 -2.13
CA THR A 158 6.30 -38.34 -1.12
C THR A 158 6.44 -37.82 0.31
N GLU A 159 6.68 -36.53 0.48
CA GLU A 159 7.00 -35.90 1.75
C GLU A 159 5.79 -35.13 2.29
N ILE A 160 5.01 -35.78 3.16
CA ILE A 160 3.76 -35.22 3.70
C ILE A 160 3.98 -33.96 4.55
N ASN A 161 5.11 -33.88 5.24
CA ASN A 161 5.41 -32.76 6.14
C ASN A 161 5.74 -31.46 5.39
N LEU A 162 6.14 -31.56 4.13
CA LEU A 162 6.47 -30.42 3.25
C LEU A 162 5.44 -30.26 2.13
N ALA A 163 4.27 -30.86 2.28
CA ALA A 163 3.24 -30.91 1.26
C ALA A 163 2.26 -29.73 1.33
N ASN A 164 2.24 -28.95 2.43
CA ASN A 164 1.31 -27.83 2.59
C ASN A 164 2.02 -26.59 3.12
N ASP A 165 2.76 -25.91 2.25
CA ASP A 165 3.37 -24.62 2.57
C ASP A 165 2.30 -23.53 2.55
N LYS A 166 2.17 -22.76 3.62
CA LYS A 166 1.19 -21.69 3.74
C LYS A 166 1.80 -20.36 3.33
N VAL A 167 1.06 -19.56 2.57
CA VAL A 167 1.32 -18.14 2.35
C VAL A 167 0.81 -17.32 3.52
N ASN A 168 1.43 -16.16 3.75
CA ASN A 168 0.95 -15.21 4.75
C ASN A 168 -0.42 -14.64 4.34
N ALA A 169 -1.30 -14.40 5.31
CA ALA A 169 -2.54 -13.68 5.02
C ALA A 169 -2.21 -12.26 4.53
N PRO A 170 -2.96 -11.72 3.54
CA PRO A 170 -2.73 -10.36 3.08
C PRO A 170 -3.01 -9.37 4.22
N LYS A 171 -2.36 -8.21 4.19
CA LYS A 171 -2.63 -7.13 5.16
C LYS A 171 -4.11 -6.71 5.10
N ASP A 172 -4.61 -6.19 6.22
CA ASP A 172 -5.95 -5.57 6.23
C ASP A 172 -5.94 -4.32 5.35
N ILE A 173 -6.59 -4.42 4.19
CA ILE A 173 -6.62 -3.34 3.20
C ILE A 173 -7.31 -2.08 3.71
N ASN A 174 -8.24 -2.19 4.68
CA ASN A 174 -8.86 -1.01 5.27
C ASN A 174 -7.88 -0.29 6.20
N GLN A 175 -7.07 -1.06 6.94
CA GLN A 175 -5.99 -0.52 7.75
C GLN A 175 -4.91 0.14 6.88
N VAL A 176 -4.48 -0.52 5.80
CA VAL A 176 -3.48 0.05 4.86
C VAL A 176 -3.99 1.35 4.24
N LEU A 177 -5.24 1.39 3.75
CA LEU A 177 -5.82 2.63 3.22
C LEU A 177 -5.94 3.73 4.27
N TYR A 178 -6.28 3.37 5.51
CA TYR A 178 -6.36 4.32 6.61
C TYR A 178 -4.97 4.92 6.93
N GLU A 179 -3.95 4.09 7.02
CA GLU A 179 -2.56 4.51 7.24
C GLU A 179 -2.06 5.39 6.10
N GLN A 180 -2.27 4.99 4.84
CA GLN A 180 -1.95 5.80 3.66
C GLN A 180 -2.67 7.15 3.67
N GLY A 181 -3.95 7.18 4.04
CA GLY A 181 -4.71 8.43 4.16
C GLY A 181 -4.11 9.38 5.20
N LYS A 182 -3.69 8.86 6.36
CA LYS A 182 -3.06 9.67 7.42
C LYS A 182 -1.70 10.22 7.01
N ILE A 183 -0.88 9.42 6.33
CA ILE A 183 0.43 9.86 5.84
C ILE A 183 0.25 10.90 4.73
N SER A 184 -0.61 10.61 3.73
CA SER A 184 -0.92 11.52 2.61
C SER A 184 -1.44 12.88 3.11
N GLU A 185 -2.33 12.90 4.11
CA GLU A 185 -2.84 14.14 4.72
C GLU A 185 -1.74 14.93 5.44
N ALA A 186 -0.87 14.24 6.19
CA ALA A 186 0.23 14.87 6.92
C ALA A 186 1.26 15.50 5.96
N GLU A 187 1.64 14.78 4.91
CA GLU A 187 2.55 15.28 3.87
C GLU A 187 1.94 16.44 3.10
N GLY A 188 0.65 16.37 2.76
CA GLY A 188 -0.07 17.46 2.10
C GLY A 188 -0.10 18.74 2.94
N LYS A 189 -0.29 18.64 4.26
CA LYS A 189 -0.22 19.80 5.18
C LYS A 189 1.18 20.40 5.25
N ILE A 190 2.23 19.58 5.26
CA ILE A 190 3.62 20.06 5.25
C ILE A 190 3.91 20.78 3.94
N ALA A 191 3.53 20.20 2.80
CA ALA A 191 3.68 20.81 1.48
C ALA A 191 2.97 22.17 1.41
N GLY A 192 1.69 22.23 1.82
CA GLY A 192 0.93 23.48 1.85
C GLY A 192 1.53 24.56 2.77
N ALA A 193 2.09 24.17 3.92
CA ALA A 193 2.79 25.08 4.82
C ALA A 193 4.10 25.62 4.21
N VAL A 194 4.87 24.77 3.53
CA VAL A 194 6.10 25.15 2.81
C VAL A 194 5.77 26.10 1.67
N GLU A 195 4.74 25.82 0.87
CA GLU A 195 4.29 26.72 -0.19
C GLU A 195 3.84 28.07 0.37
N THR A 196 3.08 28.07 1.45
CA THR A 196 2.66 29.30 2.15
C THR A 196 3.85 30.10 2.65
N TYR A 197 4.83 29.43 3.26
CA TYR A 197 6.05 30.06 3.72
C TYR A 197 6.86 30.67 2.57
N ALA A 198 7.04 29.93 1.48
CA ALA A 198 7.73 30.39 0.28
C ALA A 198 7.01 31.59 -0.36
N ALA A 199 5.68 31.54 -0.46
CA ALA A 199 4.86 32.65 -0.95
C ALA A 199 4.98 33.90 -0.07
N ASN A 200 4.91 33.74 1.26
CA ASN A 200 5.12 34.84 2.19
C ASN A 200 6.53 35.44 2.01
N LYS A 201 7.58 34.63 1.88
CA LYS A 201 8.94 35.12 1.63
C LYS A 201 9.07 35.88 0.32
N ARG A 202 8.45 35.42 -0.77
CA ARG A 202 8.40 36.16 -2.03
C ARG A 202 7.70 37.52 -1.87
N SER A 203 6.58 37.55 -1.16
CA SER A 203 5.86 38.80 -0.89
C SER A 203 6.62 39.77 0.02
N GLU A 204 7.36 39.25 1.02
CA GLU A 204 8.22 40.06 1.89
C GLU A 204 9.35 40.71 1.10
N VAL A 205 9.99 39.96 0.19
CA VAL A 205 11.04 40.48 -0.70
C VAL A 205 10.46 41.56 -1.63
N GLU A 206 9.27 41.35 -2.19
CA GLU A 206 8.61 42.34 -3.05
C GLU A 206 8.25 43.62 -2.28
N ILE A 207 7.76 43.49 -1.03
CA ILE A 207 7.47 44.62 -0.15
C ILE A 207 8.76 45.36 0.26
N GLN A 208 9.81 44.62 0.58
CA GLN A 208 11.07 45.16 1.09
C GLN A 208 11.89 45.90 0.03
N TYR A 209 11.82 45.46 -1.23
CA TYR A 209 12.67 46.00 -2.29
C TYR A 209 11.90 46.78 -3.36
N THR A 210 10.69 46.40 -3.73
CA THR A 210 9.97 47.02 -4.87
C THR A 210 9.26 48.32 -4.47
N TYR A 211 8.56 48.34 -3.34
CA TYR A 211 7.82 49.52 -2.88
C TYR A 211 8.70 50.72 -2.47
N PRO A 212 9.82 50.57 -1.72
CA PRO A 212 10.68 51.72 -1.42
C PRO A 212 11.44 52.25 -2.64
N LEU A 213 11.69 51.42 -3.66
CA LEU A 213 12.29 51.86 -4.93
C LEU A 213 11.30 52.71 -5.74
N LEU A 214 10.03 52.28 -5.83
CA LEU A 214 8.96 53.06 -6.44
C LEU A 214 8.75 54.42 -5.73
N ILE A 215 8.77 54.44 -4.39
CA ILE A 215 8.65 55.69 -3.63
C ILE A 215 9.85 56.61 -3.87
N ARG A 216 11.08 56.10 -3.94
CA ARG A 216 12.26 56.91 -4.30
C ARG A 216 12.20 57.48 -5.71
N ILE A 217 11.67 56.70 -6.67
CA ILE A 217 11.51 57.16 -8.06
C ILE A 217 10.47 58.30 -8.12
N LEU A 218 9.35 58.16 -7.41
CA LEU A 218 8.31 59.19 -7.33
C LEU A 218 8.80 60.47 -6.61
N ASP A 219 9.53 60.32 -5.51
CA ASP A 219 10.11 61.46 -4.76
C ASP A 219 11.28 62.15 -5.51
N GLN A 220 11.97 61.44 -6.41
CA GLN A 220 12.90 62.08 -7.33
C GLN A 220 12.16 62.85 -8.42
N SER A 221 11.09 62.32 -9.02
CA SER A 221 10.30 63.05 -10.02
C SER A 221 9.70 64.35 -9.48
N ASP A 222 9.19 64.36 -8.25
CA ASP A 222 8.64 65.58 -7.64
C ASP A 222 9.73 66.63 -7.34
N ARG A 223 10.93 66.19 -6.95
CA ARG A 223 12.09 67.10 -6.77
C ARG A 223 12.64 67.65 -8.08
N PHE A 224 12.55 66.89 -9.17
CA PHE A 224 12.88 67.39 -10.51
C PHE A 224 11.86 68.42 -11.00
N LEU A 225 10.57 68.22 -10.73
CA LEU A 225 9.51 69.17 -11.08
C LEU A 225 9.59 70.47 -10.24
N SER A 226 9.99 70.38 -8.96
CA SER A 226 10.12 71.56 -8.08
C SER A 226 11.37 72.42 -8.32
N ARG A 227 12.39 71.91 -9.03
CA ARG A 227 13.62 72.67 -9.38
C ARG A 227 13.59 73.33 -10.76
N GLY A 228 12.54 73.09 -11.56
CA GLY A 228 12.34 73.73 -12.86
C GLY A 228 11.52 75.02 -12.83
N LEU A 229 11.27 75.61 -11.64
CA LEU A 229 10.36 76.74 -11.44
C LEU A 229 11.03 77.94 -10.71
N LEU A 230 12.33 78.13 -10.90
CA LEU A 230 13.09 79.34 -10.54
C LEU A 230 13.84 79.87 -11.75
#